data_AF-A0A7X8CZ95-F1
#
_entry.id   AF-A0A7X8CZ95-F1
#
_cell.length_a   1.000
_cell.length_b   1.000
_cell.length_c   1.000
_cell.angle_alpha   90.00
_cell.angle_beta   90.00
_cell.angle_gamma   90.00
#
_symmetry.space_group_name_H-M   'P 1'
#
loop_
_entity.id
_entity.type
_entity.pdbx_description
1 polymer ?
#
loop_
_entity_poly.entity_id
_entity_poly.type
_entity_poly.pdbx_seq_one_letter_code
_entity_poly.pdbx_strand_id
1 'polypeptide(L)'
;MALSLSTEDGFSGPPWVRYRRLLDLEGVPPDAPEARAALDEVLAAPEVRALLSDVASWPGTVLAGHRSPSQTFHSLGFLAELLAGSGLPNGPEAAEPGGAGRTGDSNPRGSVDGPAALGAAIARIRERTGPDGIPRLPMTYPAHFGGPGTETWCWALCDAPILLRARVRFGGASEPLVRRGIRTLAAMAESFGWPCRVAPELGSFRGPGKKSDPCPFATLIMLELLAALREEAPGDPEAEALAEGTQAAAGVEALLDCWERSESRHPYMFFMGTDFR
;
A
#
# COMPACT_ATOMS: atom_id res chain seq x y z
N MET A 1 34.84 6.81 5.54
CA MET A 1 34.81 7.70 6.73
C MET A 1 33.49 7.39 7.43
N ALA A 2 33.53 6.48 8.41
CA ALA A 2 32.32 6.05 9.11
C ALA A 2 31.96 7.12 10.14
N LEU A 3 30.77 7.70 10.02
CA LEU A 3 30.19 8.53 11.08
C LEU A 3 29.79 7.58 12.20
N SER A 4 30.64 7.47 13.22
CA SER A 4 30.23 6.89 14.50
C SER A 4 29.33 7.93 15.17
N LEU A 5 28.03 7.72 15.07
CA LEU A 5 27.05 8.43 15.87
C LEU A 5 26.95 7.71 17.21
N SER A 6 27.34 8.41 18.27
CA SER A 6 27.18 7.99 19.65
C SER A 6 25.71 7.65 19.96
N THR A 7 25.50 6.63 20.78
CA THR A 7 24.20 6.07 21.21
C THR A 7 23.28 7.00 22.01
N GLU A 8 23.54 8.31 22.00
CA GLU A 8 22.66 9.35 22.55
C GLU A 8 22.29 10.32 21.42
N ASP A 9 21.69 9.81 20.35
CA ASP A 9 21.22 10.67 19.26
C ASP A 9 19.95 11.38 19.77
N GLY A 10 20.11 12.59 20.30
CA GLY A 10 19.05 13.48 20.81
C GLY A 10 18.08 13.97 19.73
N PHE A 11 17.63 13.07 18.87
CA PHE A 11 16.68 13.32 17.81
C PHE A 11 15.32 13.67 18.44
N SER A 12 14.87 14.91 18.21
CA SER A 12 13.62 15.46 18.77
C SER A 12 12.42 15.39 17.82
N GLY A 13 12.55 14.66 16.71
CA GLY A 13 11.48 14.49 15.71
C GLY A 13 10.55 13.32 16.00
N PRO A 14 9.51 13.12 15.15
CA PRO A 14 8.60 11.99 15.31
C PRO A 14 9.31 10.63 15.21
N PRO A 15 8.90 9.60 15.98
CA PRO A 15 9.56 8.29 16.01
C PRO A 15 9.76 7.65 14.63
N TRP A 16 8.80 7.82 13.72
CA TRP A 16 8.89 7.27 12.38
C TRP A 16 9.94 7.93 11.50
N VAL A 17 10.27 9.21 11.73
CA VAL A 17 11.35 9.87 11.01
C VAL A 17 12.69 9.26 11.42
N ARG A 18 12.88 8.98 12.71
CA ARG A 18 14.07 8.28 13.20
C ARG A 18 14.17 6.89 12.60
N TYR A 19 13.09 6.12 12.63
CA TYR A 19 13.05 4.77 12.06
C TYR A 19 13.38 4.76 10.56
N ARG A 20 12.71 5.58 9.75
CA ARG A 20 12.97 5.65 8.31
C ARG A 20 14.36 6.17 7.98
N ARG A 21 14.88 7.16 8.73
CA ARG A 21 16.26 7.64 8.56
C ARG A 21 17.28 6.50 8.73
N LEU A 22 17.14 5.69 9.78
CA LEU A 22 18.05 4.58 10.05
C LEU A 22 18.10 3.60 8.86
N LEU A 23 16.93 3.21 8.35
CA LEU A 23 16.84 2.25 7.25
C LEU A 23 17.24 2.88 5.91
N ASP A 24 16.62 3.98 5.53
CA ASP A 24 16.65 4.51 4.16
C ASP A 24 17.89 5.36 3.87
N LEU A 25 18.40 6.09 4.87
CA LEU A 25 19.52 7.01 4.69
C LEU A 25 20.84 6.47 5.26
N GLU A 26 20.76 5.68 6.33
CA GLU A 26 21.94 5.15 7.01
C GLU A 26 22.21 3.67 6.67
N GLY A 27 21.27 2.98 6.04
CA GLY A 27 21.41 1.57 5.65
C GLY A 27 21.51 0.63 6.86
N VAL A 28 20.99 1.03 8.02
CA VAL A 28 20.95 0.20 9.22
C VAL A 28 20.03 -0.98 8.94
N PRO A 29 20.51 -2.23 9.12
CA PRO A 29 19.68 -3.42 8.94
C PRO A 29 18.43 -3.38 9.83
N PRO A 30 17.23 -3.74 9.33
CA PRO A 30 16.00 -3.68 10.13
C PRO A 30 16.02 -4.57 11.39
N ASP A 31 16.88 -5.58 11.43
CA ASP A 31 17.07 -6.50 12.54
C ASP A 31 18.13 -6.02 13.54
N ALA A 32 18.80 -4.90 13.28
CA ALA A 32 19.74 -4.29 14.22
C ALA A 32 19.01 -3.80 15.49
N PRO A 33 19.65 -3.86 16.68
CA PRO A 33 19.02 -3.44 17.94
C PRO A 33 18.47 -2.00 17.90
N GLU A 34 19.17 -1.07 17.28
CA GLU A 34 18.76 0.33 17.15
C GLU A 34 17.54 0.52 16.24
N ALA A 35 17.43 -0.26 15.15
CA ALA A 35 16.28 -0.24 14.25
C ALA A 35 15.05 -0.84 14.92
N ARG A 36 15.22 -1.94 15.69
CA ARG A 36 14.15 -2.56 16.49
C ARG A 36 13.65 -1.63 17.58
N ALA A 37 14.55 -0.96 18.31
CA ALA A 37 14.17 0.02 19.31
C ALA A 37 13.40 1.20 18.69
N ALA A 38 13.85 1.70 17.53
CA ALA A 38 13.12 2.76 16.81
C ALA A 38 11.74 2.28 16.31
N LEU A 39 11.64 1.03 15.85
CA LEU A 39 10.36 0.42 15.47
C LEU A 39 9.39 0.30 16.66
N ASP A 40 9.87 -0.10 17.83
CA ASP A 40 9.05 -0.15 19.04
C ASP A 40 8.48 1.23 19.40
N GLU A 41 9.29 2.29 19.27
CA GLU A 41 8.84 3.68 19.45
C GLU A 41 7.80 4.09 18.39
N VAL A 42 7.95 3.66 17.13
CA VAL A 42 6.96 3.87 16.07
C VAL A 42 5.63 3.20 16.40
N LEU A 43 5.66 1.92 16.80
CA LEU A 43 4.46 1.15 17.14
C LEU A 43 3.78 1.68 18.41
N ALA A 44 4.54 2.29 19.32
CA ALA A 44 4.04 2.96 20.50
C ALA A 44 3.52 4.38 20.25
N ALA A 45 3.78 4.99 19.09
CA ALA A 45 3.31 6.35 18.79
C ALA A 45 1.76 6.40 18.71
N PRO A 46 1.08 7.35 19.40
CA PRO A 46 -0.38 7.44 19.40
C PRO A 46 -1.02 7.51 18.00
N GLU A 47 -0.38 8.22 17.08
CA GLU A 47 -0.81 8.38 15.69
C GLU A 47 -0.76 7.06 14.93
N VAL A 48 0.30 6.28 15.13
CA VAL A 48 0.47 4.96 14.50
C VAL A 48 -0.50 3.95 15.11
N ARG A 49 -0.72 3.98 16.43
CA ARG A 49 -1.74 3.14 17.08
C ARG A 49 -3.14 3.43 16.57
N ALA A 50 -3.46 4.69 16.25
CA ALA A 50 -4.76 5.05 15.66
C ALA A 50 -4.94 4.39 14.28
N LEU A 51 -3.90 4.39 13.44
CA LEU A 51 -3.91 3.72 12.14
C LEU A 51 -4.02 2.19 12.28
N LEU A 52 -3.27 1.59 13.21
CA LEU A 52 -3.33 0.15 13.47
C LEU A 52 -4.71 -0.26 14.00
N SER A 53 -5.32 0.58 14.83
CA SER A 53 -6.69 0.39 15.31
C SER A 53 -7.72 0.48 14.19
N ASP A 54 -7.56 1.41 13.24
CA ASP A 54 -8.42 1.47 12.05
C ASP A 54 -8.26 0.20 11.20
N VAL A 55 -7.02 -0.22 10.92
CA VAL A 55 -6.75 -1.45 10.17
C VAL A 55 -7.30 -2.71 10.85
N ALA A 56 -7.35 -2.77 12.19
CA ALA A 56 -7.97 -3.88 12.92
C ALA A 56 -9.45 -4.11 12.54
N SER A 57 -10.14 -3.07 12.09
CA SER A 57 -11.54 -3.11 11.65
C SER A 57 -11.75 -3.62 10.22
N TRP A 58 -10.69 -4.12 9.56
CA TRP A 58 -10.72 -4.57 8.16
C TRP A 58 -11.96 -5.39 7.78
N PRO A 59 -12.66 -5.10 6.66
CA PRO A 59 -12.30 -4.14 5.60
C PRO A 59 -12.72 -2.68 5.86
N GLY A 60 -13.23 -2.37 7.06
CA GLY A 60 -13.75 -1.04 7.39
C GLY A 60 -15.13 -0.79 6.77
N THR A 61 -15.31 0.38 6.16
CA THR A 61 -16.60 0.82 5.61
C THR A 61 -16.77 0.37 4.16
N VAL A 62 -17.98 -0.08 3.81
CA VAL A 62 -18.34 -0.40 2.42
C VAL A 62 -18.12 0.82 1.52
N LEU A 63 -17.41 0.62 0.41
CA LEU A 63 -17.06 1.70 -0.51
C LEU A 63 -18.27 2.15 -1.33
N ALA A 64 -18.75 3.37 -1.07
CA ALA A 64 -19.69 4.07 -1.95
C ALA A 64 -18.97 5.04 -2.93
N GLY A 65 -17.65 5.19 -2.78
CA GLY A 65 -16.80 5.99 -3.67
C GLY A 65 -15.37 6.17 -3.12
N HIS A 66 -14.40 6.29 -4.02
CA HIS A 66 -12.96 6.33 -3.71
C HIS A 66 -12.41 7.72 -3.36
N ARG A 67 -13.28 8.70 -3.12
CA ARG A 67 -12.87 10.07 -2.77
C ARG A 67 -12.70 10.31 -1.26
N SER A 68 -13.10 9.34 -0.44
CA SER A 68 -13.05 9.51 1.02
C SER A 68 -11.66 9.14 1.53
N PRO A 69 -10.90 10.07 2.12
CA PRO A 69 -9.57 9.77 2.65
C PRO A 69 -9.62 8.86 3.89
N SER A 70 -10.80 8.72 4.49
CA SER A 70 -11.04 7.92 5.70
C SER A 70 -11.24 6.42 5.44
N GLN A 71 -11.01 5.94 4.22
CA GLN A 71 -11.14 4.51 3.93
C GLN A 71 -9.95 3.75 4.50
N THR A 72 -10.22 2.64 5.19
CA THR A 72 -9.22 1.86 5.94
C THR A 72 -8.05 1.36 5.07
N PHE A 73 -8.26 1.15 3.76
CA PHE A 73 -7.17 0.78 2.85
C PHE A 73 -6.10 1.88 2.68
N HIS A 74 -6.43 3.16 2.93
CA HIS A 74 -5.44 4.24 2.95
C HIS A 74 -4.55 4.16 4.20
N SER A 75 -5.13 3.90 5.37
CA SER A 75 -4.37 3.67 6.61
C SER A 75 -3.42 2.47 6.46
N LEU A 76 -3.91 1.37 5.86
CA LEU A 76 -3.08 0.23 5.52
C LEU A 76 -1.97 0.60 4.54
N GLY A 77 -2.29 1.33 3.47
CA GLY A 77 -1.32 1.77 2.46
C GLY A 77 -0.21 2.65 3.03
N PHE A 78 -0.54 3.51 3.99
CA PHE A 78 0.45 4.33 4.70
C PHE A 78 1.30 3.50 5.65
N LEU A 79 0.67 2.62 6.45
CA LEU A 79 1.40 1.71 7.33
C LEU A 79 2.35 0.78 6.56
N ALA A 80 1.97 0.36 5.35
CA ALA A 80 2.82 -0.45 4.49
C ALA A 80 4.14 0.24 4.12
N GLU A 81 4.12 1.55 3.84
CA GLU A 81 5.35 2.31 3.57
C GLU A 81 6.11 2.64 4.85
N LEU A 82 5.39 3.03 5.91
CA LEU A 82 6.01 3.38 7.18
C LEU A 82 6.80 2.20 7.79
N LEU A 83 6.23 1.00 7.69
CA LEU A 83 6.74 -0.23 8.29
C LEU A 83 7.45 -1.13 7.26
N ALA A 84 7.74 -0.64 6.05
CA ALA A 84 8.45 -1.39 5.02
C ALA A 84 9.81 -1.88 5.56
N GLY A 85 10.14 -3.15 5.32
CA GLY A 85 11.37 -3.77 5.80
C GLY A 85 11.40 -4.14 7.29
N SER A 86 10.36 -3.84 8.08
CA SER A 86 10.32 -4.13 9.52
C SER A 86 10.36 -5.61 9.91
N GLY A 87 10.14 -6.51 8.95
CA GLY A 87 10.00 -7.95 9.21
C GLY A 87 8.73 -8.32 9.98
N LEU A 88 7.79 -7.38 10.16
CA LEU A 88 6.50 -7.65 10.79
C LEU A 88 5.74 -8.71 9.98
N PRO A 89 5.09 -9.66 10.68
CA PRO A 89 4.52 -10.84 10.04
C PRO A 89 3.31 -10.51 9.17
N ASN A 90 3.18 -11.27 8.08
CA ASN A 90 2.10 -11.14 7.09
C ASN A 90 0.79 -11.82 7.56
N GLY A 91 0.69 -12.17 8.84
CA GLY A 91 -0.39 -12.98 9.40
C GLY A 91 0.06 -13.85 10.59
N PRO A 92 -0.89 -14.52 11.28
CA PRO A 92 -0.64 -15.26 12.52
C PRO A 92 0.28 -16.50 12.39
N GLU A 93 0.67 -16.91 11.18
CA GLU A 93 1.49 -18.12 10.93
C GLU A 93 2.98 -17.86 10.72
N ALA A 94 3.45 -16.61 10.66
CA ALA A 94 4.89 -16.33 10.40
C ALA A 94 5.77 -16.36 11.68
N ALA A 95 5.20 -16.64 12.85
CA ALA A 95 5.97 -16.96 14.04
C ALA A 95 6.33 -18.44 14.02
N GLU A 96 7.52 -18.78 13.52
CA GLU A 96 8.15 -20.10 13.73
C GLU A 96 8.06 -20.50 15.23
N PRO A 97 7.66 -21.74 15.55
CA PRO A 97 7.55 -22.20 16.94
C PRO A 97 8.95 -22.52 17.49
N GLY A 98 9.68 -21.48 17.90
CA GLY A 98 11.08 -21.63 18.29
C GLY A 98 11.62 -20.54 19.21
N GLY A 99 10.83 -20.06 20.18
CA GLY A 99 11.28 -19.07 21.15
C GLY A 99 10.58 -19.22 22.50
N ALA A 100 11.22 -19.90 23.43
CA ALA A 100 10.71 -20.05 24.79
C ALA A 100 10.70 -18.70 25.53
N GLY A 101 9.53 -18.33 26.08
CA GLY A 101 9.42 -17.57 27.33
C GLY A 101 9.22 -16.06 27.23
N ARG A 102 8.01 -15.61 27.58
CA ARG A 102 7.71 -14.96 28.87
C ARG A 102 6.22 -14.63 28.94
N THR A 103 5.46 -15.43 29.67
CA THR A 103 4.11 -15.06 30.12
C THR A 103 4.25 -14.17 31.35
N GLY A 104 3.91 -12.90 31.20
CA GLY A 104 3.78 -11.98 32.31
C GLY A 104 3.98 -10.54 31.86
N ASP A 105 2.89 -9.88 31.44
CA ASP A 105 2.44 -8.74 32.22
C ASP A 105 0.97 -8.39 31.92
N SER A 106 0.28 -7.96 32.96
CA SER A 106 -1.13 -7.58 32.95
C SER A 106 -1.33 -6.26 32.22
N ASN A 107 -1.90 -6.30 31.01
CA ASN A 107 -2.33 -5.10 30.30
C ASN A 107 -3.77 -4.71 30.72
N PRO A 108 -3.99 -3.55 31.36
CA PRO A 108 -5.33 -3.12 31.74
C PRO A 108 -6.09 -2.60 30.51
N ARG A 109 -7.10 -3.36 30.08
CA ARG A 109 -8.22 -2.96 29.21
C ARG A 109 -7.85 -2.31 27.85
N GLY A 110 -7.78 -3.16 26.82
CA GLY A 110 -8.31 -2.82 25.49
C GLY A 110 -7.34 -2.27 24.44
N SER A 111 -6.02 -2.30 24.63
CA SER A 111 -5.11 -1.98 23.52
C SER A 111 -5.01 -3.19 22.57
N VAL A 112 -5.45 -3.00 21.33
CA VAL A 112 -5.21 -3.96 20.25
C VAL A 112 -3.69 -4.10 20.06
N ASP A 113 -3.20 -5.33 20.06
CA ASP A 113 -1.81 -5.61 19.68
C ASP A 113 -1.64 -5.25 18.19
N GLY A 114 -0.93 -4.15 17.94
CA GLY A 114 -0.84 -3.50 16.64
C GLY A 114 -0.33 -4.42 15.52
N PRO A 115 0.84 -5.05 15.69
CA PRO A 115 1.33 -6.10 14.79
C PRO A 115 0.32 -7.22 14.53
N ALA A 116 -0.36 -7.72 15.56
CA ALA A 116 -1.36 -8.78 15.39
C ALA A 116 -2.57 -8.32 14.56
N ALA A 117 -3.03 -7.09 14.78
CA ALA A 117 -4.12 -6.50 13.99
C ALA A 117 -3.76 -6.32 12.51
N LEU A 118 -2.54 -5.86 12.25
CA LEU A 118 -2.02 -5.77 10.89
C LEU A 118 -1.98 -7.14 10.22
N GLY A 119 -1.42 -8.15 10.89
CA GLY A 119 -1.39 -9.52 10.39
C GLY A 119 -2.79 -10.08 10.10
N ALA A 120 -3.76 -9.82 10.98
CA ALA A 120 -5.16 -10.22 10.77
C ALA A 120 -5.80 -9.54 9.56
N ALA A 121 -5.53 -8.25 9.33
CA ALA A 121 -6.02 -7.54 8.14
C ALA A 121 -5.40 -8.13 6.86
N ILE A 122 -4.09 -8.39 6.85
CA ILE A 122 -3.39 -9.02 5.72
C ILE A 122 -3.94 -10.43 5.42
N ALA A 123 -4.28 -11.21 6.45
CA ALA A 123 -4.94 -12.51 6.28
C ALA A 123 -6.33 -12.38 5.64
N ARG A 124 -7.17 -11.45 6.11
CA ARG A 124 -8.50 -11.18 5.52
C ARG A 124 -8.41 -10.71 4.06
N ILE A 125 -7.39 -9.92 3.71
CA ILE A 125 -7.12 -9.52 2.32
C ILE A 125 -6.83 -10.75 1.46
N ARG A 126 -6.00 -11.68 1.96
CA ARG A 126 -5.67 -12.93 1.28
C ARG A 126 -6.93 -13.77 1.02
N GLU A 127 -7.78 -13.94 2.03
CA GLU A 127 -9.05 -14.68 1.91
C GLU A 127 -10.01 -14.08 0.87
N ARG A 128 -9.95 -12.76 0.68
CA ARG A 128 -10.79 -12.01 -0.26
C ARG A 128 -10.09 -11.72 -1.59
N THR A 129 -8.93 -12.32 -1.85
CA THR A 129 -8.24 -12.17 -3.14
C THR A 129 -8.85 -13.12 -4.18
N GLY A 130 -9.22 -12.56 -5.34
CA GLY A 130 -9.80 -13.35 -6.43
C GLY A 130 -8.79 -14.31 -7.07
N PRO A 131 -9.25 -15.27 -7.90
CA PRO A 131 -8.35 -16.17 -8.61
C PRO A 131 -7.39 -15.41 -9.53
N ASP A 132 -7.79 -14.25 -10.05
CA ASP A 132 -6.94 -13.32 -10.82
C ASP A 132 -5.78 -12.70 -10.02
N GLY A 133 -5.72 -12.96 -8.71
CA GLY A 133 -4.70 -12.44 -7.82
C GLY A 133 -4.96 -11.03 -7.31
N ILE A 134 -6.11 -10.43 -7.63
CA ILE A 134 -6.43 -9.06 -7.23
C ILE A 134 -7.26 -9.08 -5.93
N PRO A 135 -6.84 -8.38 -4.86
CA PRO A 135 -7.64 -8.23 -3.64
C PRO A 135 -9.01 -7.59 -3.91
N ARG A 136 -10.05 -8.05 -3.21
CA ARG A 136 -11.41 -7.47 -3.29
C ARG A 136 -11.75 -6.66 -2.04
N LEU A 137 -12.47 -5.56 -2.24
CA LEU A 137 -13.11 -4.76 -1.19
C LEU A 137 -14.63 -4.76 -1.39
N PRO A 138 -15.43 -4.63 -0.31
CA PRO A 138 -16.86 -4.47 -0.43
C PRO A 138 -17.18 -3.08 -0.98
N MET A 139 -17.93 -3.01 -2.07
CA MET A 139 -18.35 -1.76 -2.70
C MET A 139 -19.82 -1.80 -3.08
N THR A 140 -20.45 -0.62 -3.14
CA THR A 140 -21.79 -0.44 -3.69
C THR A 140 -21.73 0.55 -4.84
N TYR A 141 -22.13 0.09 -6.03
CA TYR A 141 -22.28 0.94 -7.21
C TYR A 141 -23.75 0.98 -7.65
N PRO A 142 -24.42 2.16 -7.64
CA PRO A 142 -25.86 2.25 -7.84
C PRO A 142 -26.34 1.74 -9.22
N ALA A 143 -27.51 1.07 -9.23
CA ALA A 143 -28.10 0.52 -10.45
C ALA A 143 -28.38 1.58 -11.53
N HIS A 144 -28.78 2.79 -11.14
CA HIS A 144 -29.03 3.89 -12.08
C HIS A 144 -27.77 4.43 -12.76
N PHE A 145 -26.58 4.12 -12.23
CA PHE A 145 -25.29 4.35 -12.89
C PHE A 145 -24.75 3.11 -13.62
N GLY A 146 -25.55 2.05 -13.72
CA GLY A 146 -25.20 0.82 -14.44
C GLY A 146 -24.43 -0.22 -13.62
N GLY A 147 -24.47 -0.09 -12.29
CA GLY A 147 -23.93 -1.07 -11.33
C GLY A 147 -24.93 -2.11 -10.85
N PRO A 148 -24.52 -3.02 -9.96
CA PRO A 148 -25.39 -4.06 -9.40
C PRO A 148 -26.47 -3.50 -8.46
N GLY A 149 -26.27 -2.31 -7.88
CA GLY A 149 -27.20 -1.74 -6.89
C GLY A 149 -27.17 -2.42 -5.51
N THR A 150 -26.31 -3.43 -5.33
CA THR A 150 -26.09 -4.14 -4.08
C THR A 150 -24.61 -4.13 -3.70
N GLU A 151 -24.31 -4.38 -2.43
CA GLU A 151 -22.94 -4.60 -1.98
C GLU A 151 -22.32 -5.77 -2.76
N THR A 152 -21.12 -5.55 -3.29
CA THR A 152 -20.39 -6.49 -4.14
C THR A 152 -18.92 -6.44 -3.76
N TRP A 153 -18.29 -7.61 -3.64
CA TRP A 153 -16.85 -7.71 -3.41
C TRP A 153 -16.11 -7.63 -4.75
N CYS A 154 -15.50 -6.48 -5.02
CA CYS A 154 -14.87 -6.17 -6.30
C CYS A 154 -13.58 -5.36 -6.08
N TRP A 155 -13.00 -4.82 -7.15
CA TRP A 155 -11.79 -4.00 -7.09
C TRP A 155 -11.88 -2.81 -8.04
N ALA A 156 -11.10 -1.78 -7.75
CA ALA A 156 -10.80 -0.69 -8.65
C ALA A 156 -9.28 -0.48 -8.71
N LEU A 157 -8.76 0.05 -9.81
CA LEU A 157 -7.35 0.44 -9.86
C LEU A 157 -6.98 1.51 -8.83
N CYS A 158 -7.97 2.18 -8.21
CA CYS A 158 -7.76 3.13 -7.12
C CYS A 158 -7.53 2.46 -5.74
N ASP A 159 -7.74 1.15 -5.59
CA ASP A 159 -7.56 0.42 -4.32
C ASP A 159 -6.65 -0.80 -4.46
N ALA A 160 -6.84 -1.61 -5.49
CA ALA A 160 -6.14 -2.87 -5.67
C ALA A 160 -4.61 -2.74 -5.63
N PRO A 161 -3.99 -1.70 -6.25
CA PRO A 161 -2.54 -1.54 -6.18
C PRO A 161 -2.05 -1.28 -4.76
N ILE A 162 -2.82 -0.53 -3.95
CA ILE A 162 -2.49 -0.25 -2.54
C ILE A 162 -2.53 -1.54 -1.73
N LEU A 163 -3.54 -2.39 -1.95
CA LEU A 163 -3.65 -3.67 -1.26
C LEU A 163 -2.55 -4.65 -1.66
N LEU A 164 -2.22 -4.73 -2.95
CA LEU A 164 -1.09 -5.53 -3.42
C LEU A 164 0.23 -5.01 -2.89
N ARG A 165 0.40 -3.69 -2.79
CA ARG A 165 1.63 -3.09 -2.25
C ARG A 165 1.78 -3.42 -0.78
N ALA A 166 0.70 -3.33 0.01
CA ALA A 166 0.71 -3.79 1.39
C ALA A 166 1.06 -5.28 1.50
N ARG A 167 0.51 -6.13 0.62
CA ARG A 167 0.89 -7.56 0.55
C ARG A 167 2.38 -7.73 0.22
N VAL A 168 2.94 -6.93 -0.67
CA VAL A 168 4.37 -6.97 -1.02
C VAL A 168 5.25 -6.57 0.17
N ARG A 169 4.97 -5.41 0.79
CA ARG A 169 5.70 -4.86 1.95
C ARG A 169 5.66 -5.76 3.18
N PHE A 170 4.55 -6.46 3.36
CA PHE A 170 4.41 -7.50 4.36
C PHE A 170 4.59 -8.85 3.68
N GLY A 171 5.82 -9.10 3.20
CA GLY A 171 6.43 -10.38 2.84
C GLY A 171 5.73 -11.26 1.79
N GLY A 172 4.75 -10.72 1.07
CA GLY A 172 4.06 -11.41 -0.02
C GLY A 172 4.75 -11.26 -1.39
N ALA A 173 5.93 -10.64 -1.46
CA ALA A 173 6.64 -10.34 -2.70
C ALA A 173 6.90 -11.61 -3.54
N SER A 174 7.13 -12.77 -2.95
CA SER A 174 7.36 -14.04 -3.67
C SER A 174 6.11 -14.89 -3.83
N GLU A 175 4.94 -14.44 -3.34
CA GLU A 175 3.72 -15.24 -3.41
C GLU A 175 3.15 -15.31 -4.84
N PRO A 176 2.88 -16.51 -5.40
CA PRO A 176 2.39 -16.65 -6.77
C PRO A 176 1.08 -15.90 -7.05
N LEU A 177 0.18 -15.83 -6.06
CA LEU A 177 -1.11 -15.14 -6.20
C LEU A 177 -0.93 -13.61 -6.23
N VAL A 178 -0.03 -13.07 -5.39
CA VAL A 178 0.33 -11.63 -5.41
C VAL A 178 0.99 -11.28 -6.74
N ARG A 179 1.97 -12.08 -7.21
CA ARG A 179 2.61 -11.91 -8.52
C ARG A 179 1.60 -11.91 -9.67
N ARG A 180 0.61 -12.82 -9.62
CA ARG A 180 -0.47 -12.86 -10.61
C ARG A 180 -1.30 -11.56 -10.60
N GLY A 181 -1.65 -11.06 -9.42
CA GLY A 181 -2.36 -9.79 -9.28
C GLY A 181 -1.59 -8.64 -9.91
N ILE A 182 -0.30 -8.51 -9.57
CA ILE A 182 0.57 -7.44 -10.10
C ILE A 182 0.66 -7.52 -11.63
N ARG A 183 0.91 -8.70 -12.21
CA ARG A 183 0.91 -8.88 -13.68
C ARG A 183 -0.41 -8.48 -14.31
N THR A 184 -1.53 -8.87 -13.69
CA THR A 184 -2.88 -8.59 -14.21
C THR A 184 -3.15 -7.09 -14.22
N LEU A 185 -2.80 -6.36 -13.16
CA LEU A 185 -2.95 -4.90 -13.11
C LEU A 185 -1.95 -4.21 -14.04
N ALA A 186 -0.70 -4.68 -14.10
CA ALA A 186 0.32 -4.11 -14.96
C ALA A 186 -0.07 -4.17 -16.44
N ALA A 187 -0.68 -5.28 -16.87
CA ALA A 187 -1.20 -5.46 -18.23
C ALA A 187 -2.36 -4.52 -18.60
N MET A 188 -2.92 -3.76 -17.65
CA MET A 188 -3.96 -2.75 -17.92
C MET A 188 -3.40 -1.39 -18.32
N ALA A 189 -2.07 -1.23 -18.34
CA ALA A 189 -1.43 -0.01 -18.81
C ALA A 189 -1.72 0.22 -20.28
N GLU A 190 -1.86 1.49 -20.65
CA GLU A 190 -1.91 1.96 -22.03
C GLU A 190 -0.66 2.80 -22.31
N SER A 191 -0.47 3.23 -23.57
CA SER A 191 0.65 4.13 -23.94
C SER A 191 0.66 5.46 -23.18
N PHE A 192 -0.47 5.85 -22.58
CA PHE A 192 -0.63 7.06 -21.77
C PHE A 192 -0.63 6.78 -20.26
N GLY A 193 -0.27 5.57 -19.79
CA GLY A 193 -0.35 5.17 -18.38
C GLY A 193 -1.62 4.37 -18.04
N TRP A 194 -2.01 4.32 -16.77
CA TRP A 194 -3.17 3.55 -16.33
C TRP A 194 -4.46 4.40 -16.34
N PRO A 195 -5.51 3.99 -17.06
CA PRO A 195 -6.82 4.62 -16.95
C PRO A 195 -7.55 4.18 -15.68
N CYS A 196 -8.73 4.74 -15.40
CA CYS A 196 -9.65 4.13 -14.44
C CYS A 196 -10.18 2.78 -14.98
N ARG A 197 -9.80 1.68 -14.34
CA ARG A 197 -10.38 0.35 -14.54
C ARG A 197 -10.95 -0.18 -13.23
N VAL A 198 -11.99 -1.00 -13.37
CA VAL A 198 -12.65 -1.68 -12.26
C VAL A 198 -12.95 -3.13 -12.63
N ALA A 199 -13.28 -3.92 -11.63
CA ALA A 199 -13.68 -5.30 -11.80
C ALA A 199 -14.97 -5.42 -12.63
N PRO A 200 -15.13 -6.49 -13.45
CA PRO A 200 -16.35 -6.74 -14.23
C PRO A 200 -17.64 -6.78 -13.40
N GLU A 201 -17.54 -7.14 -12.12
CA GLU A 201 -18.65 -7.21 -11.16
C GLU A 201 -19.35 -5.84 -10.96
N LEU A 202 -18.68 -4.72 -11.29
CA LEU A 202 -19.27 -3.38 -11.27
C LEU A 202 -20.06 -3.01 -12.54
N GLY A 203 -20.24 -3.95 -13.47
CA GLY A 203 -21.10 -3.79 -14.64
C GLY A 203 -20.59 -2.71 -15.59
N SER A 204 -21.45 -1.76 -15.94
CA SER A 204 -21.17 -0.74 -16.96
C SER A 204 -20.55 0.55 -16.39
N PHE A 205 -19.64 0.39 -15.42
CA PHE A 205 -18.94 1.49 -14.76
C PHE A 205 -18.42 2.54 -15.76
N ARG A 206 -18.68 3.81 -15.45
CA ARG A 206 -18.09 4.96 -16.14
C ARG A 206 -17.30 5.80 -15.15
N GLY A 207 -15.98 5.78 -15.30
CA GLY A 207 -15.08 6.64 -14.52
C GLY A 207 -15.28 8.13 -14.86
N PRO A 208 -14.76 9.04 -14.02
CA PRO A 208 -15.00 10.47 -14.16
C PRO A 208 -14.17 11.15 -15.26
N GLY A 209 -13.24 10.44 -15.90
CA GLY A 209 -12.37 10.97 -16.96
C GLY A 209 -12.55 10.27 -18.31
N LYS A 210 -11.85 10.79 -19.32
CA LYS A 210 -11.87 10.24 -20.68
C LYS A 210 -11.14 8.91 -20.72
N LYS A 211 -11.61 8.00 -21.58
CA LYS A 211 -10.98 6.67 -21.76
C LYS A 211 -9.55 6.72 -22.29
N SER A 212 -9.16 7.83 -22.91
CA SER A 212 -7.84 8.07 -23.50
C SER A 212 -6.92 8.89 -22.59
N ASP A 213 -7.33 9.20 -21.37
CA ASP A 213 -6.52 9.92 -20.40
C ASP A 213 -6.02 8.96 -19.31
N PRO A 214 -4.80 9.17 -18.78
CA PRO A 214 -4.40 8.52 -17.55
C PRO A 214 -5.30 8.97 -16.41
N CYS A 215 -5.55 8.08 -15.46
CA CYS A 215 -5.88 8.48 -14.10
C CYS A 215 -4.55 8.74 -13.37
N PRO A 216 -4.22 9.98 -12.98
CA PRO A 216 -2.95 10.29 -12.30
C PRO A 216 -2.78 9.49 -11.01
N PHE A 217 -3.85 9.36 -10.22
CA PHE A 217 -3.80 8.60 -8.97
C PHE A 217 -3.54 7.11 -9.21
N ALA A 218 -4.30 6.46 -10.11
CA ALA A 218 -4.11 5.05 -10.42
C ALA A 218 -2.71 4.78 -11.00
N THR A 219 -2.22 5.69 -11.85
CA THR A 219 -0.88 5.59 -12.43
C THR A 219 0.19 5.67 -11.34
N LEU A 220 0.09 6.64 -10.43
CA LEU A 220 1.03 6.77 -9.31
C LEU A 220 1.08 5.51 -8.44
N ILE A 221 -0.07 5.05 -7.93
CA ILE A 221 -0.09 3.90 -7.03
C ILE A 221 0.30 2.58 -7.72
N MET A 222 0.12 2.48 -9.04
CA MET A 222 0.68 1.38 -9.84
C MET A 222 2.20 1.44 -9.88
N LEU A 223 2.80 2.60 -10.15
CA LEU A 223 4.26 2.74 -10.13
C LEU A 223 4.84 2.48 -8.74
N GLU A 224 4.19 2.95 -7.68
CA GLU A 224 4.59 2.68 -6.30
C GLU A 224 4.52 1.17 -5.97
N LEU A 225 3.52 0.45 -6.49
CA LEU A 225 3.44 -1.01 -6.36
C LEU A 225 4.62 -1.70 -7.07
N LEU A 226 4.95 -1.28 -8.30
CA LEU A 226 6.07 -1.88 -9.05
C LEU A 226 7.42 -1.58 -8.40
N ALA A 227 7.61 -0.37 -7.86
CA ALA A 227 8.79 0.02 -7.09
C ALA A 227 8.92 -0.84 -5.82
N ALA A 228 7.83 -0.96 -5.04
CA ALA A 228 7.83 -1.81 -3.84
C ALA A 228 8.15 -3.27 -4.18
N LEU A 229 7.64 -3.81 -5.29
CA LEU A 229 7.96 -5.18 -5.71
C LEU A 229 9.45 -5.36 -5.99
N ARG A 230 10.07 -4.40 -6.67
CA ARG A 230 11.51 -4.40 -6.95
C ARG A 230 12.34 -4.32 -5.67
N GLU A 231 11.93 -3.48 -4.73
CA GLU A 231 12.62 -3.29 -3.44
C GLU A 231 12.55 -4.56 -2.57
N GLU A 232 11.38 -5.20 -2.49
CA GLU A 232 11.18 -6.41 -1.67
C GLU A 232 11.65 -7.71 -2.35
N ALA A 233 12.00 -7.67 -3.64
CA ALA A 233 12.52 -8.80 -4.39
C ALA A 233 13.78 -8.42 -5.20
N PRO A 234 14.88 -8.03 -4.53
CA PRO A 234 16.09 -7.58 -5.21
C PRO A 234 16.70 -8.71 -6.06
N GLY A 235 17.02 -8.41 -7.32
CA GLY A 235 17.57 -9.37 -8.28
C GLY A 235 16.56 -10.35 -8.87
N ASP A 236 15.26 -10.21 -8.58
CA ASP A 236 14.20 -10.99 -9.21
C ASP A 236 13.94 -10.45 -10.64
N PRO A 237 14.16 -11.25 -11.70
CA PRO A 237 14.05 -10.76 -13.08
C PRO A 237 12.65 -10.28 -13.46
N GLU A 238 11.60 -10.83 -12.84
CA GLU A 238 10.23 -10.39 -13.10
C GLU A 238 9.97 -9.02 -12.47
N ALA A 239 10.41 -8.80 -11.22
CA ALA A 239 10.28 -7.53 -10.54
C ALA A 239 11.02 -6.41 -11.29
N GLU A 240 12.24 -6.69 -11.74
CA GLU A 240 13.03 -5.77 -12.57
C GLU A 240 12.32 -5.47 -13.90
N ALA A 241 11.89 -6.51 -14.62
CA ALA A 241 11.21 -6.34 -15.90
C ALA A 241 9.89 -5.56 -15.80
N LEU A 242 9.15 -5.71 -14.70
CA LEU A 242 7.94 -4.94 -14.45
C LEU A 242 8.24 -3.47 -14.12
N ALA A 243 9.24 -3.23 -13.26
CA ALA A 243 9.60 -1.88 -12.82
C ALA A 243 10.31 -1.05 -13.90
N GLU A 244 11.03 -1.69 -14.82
CA GLU A 244 11.78 -1.03 -15.91
C GLU A 244 11.13 -1.24 -17.29
N GLY A 245 9.99 -1.92 -17.33
CA GLY A 245 9.27 -2.26 -18.55
C GLY A 245 8.51 -1.10 -19.18
N THR A 246 7.96 -1.36 -20.37
CA THR A 246 7.21 -0.37 -21.15
C THR A 246 5.99 0.21 -20.42
N GLN A 247 5.34 -0.57 -19.56
CA GLN A 247 4.18 -0.13 -18.79
C GLN A 247 4.58 0.89 -17.71
N ALA A 248 5.66 0.63 -16.98
CA ALA A 248 6.19 1.56 -15.99
C ALA A 248 6.68 2.84 -16.67
N ALA A 249 7.41 2.73 -17.78
CA ALA A 249 7.84 3.88 -18.57
C ALA A 249 6.64 4.75 -19.03
N ALA A 250 5.59 4.14 -19.57
CA ALA A 250 4.38 4.87 -19.97
C ALA A 250 3.70 5.58 -18.78
N GLY A 251 3.68 4.96 -17.61
CA GLY A 251 3.17 5.58 -16.38
C GLY A 251 4.00 6.78 -15.93
N VAL A 252 5.33 6.67 -15.96
CA VAL A 252 6.25 7.77 -15.60
C VAL A 252 6.06 8.95 -16.55
N GLU A 253 6.09 8.71 -17.87
CA GLU A 253 5.86 9.74 -18.88
C GLU A 253 4.47 10.40 -18.72
N ALA A 254 3.45 9.61 -18.39
CA ALA A 254 2.10 10.14 -18.17
C ALA A 254 2.04 11.11 -16.98
N LEU A 255 2.72 10.80 -15.87
CA LEU A 255 2.77 11.68 -14.71
C LEU A 255 3.60 12.93 -14.97
N LEU A 256 4.73 12.79 -15.68
CA LEU A 256 5.56 13.93 -16.08
C LEU A 256 4.81 14.88 -17.03
N ASP A 257 4.08 14.35 -18.02
CA ASP A 257 3.25 15.18 -18.91
C ASP A 257 2.10 15.86 -18.15
N CYS A 258 1.47 15.16 -17.21
CA CYS A 258 0.45 15.76 -16.34
C CYS A 258 1.02 16.91 -15.51
N TRP A 259 2.24 16.76 -14.99
CA TRP A 259 2.93 17.81 -14.23
C TRP A 259 3.28 19.01 -15.12
N GLU A 260 3.96 18.78 -16.24
CA GLU A 260 4.38 19.81 -17.20
C GLU A 260 3.17 20.67 -17.64
N ARG A 261 2.03 20.02 -17.90
CA ARG A 261 0.82 20.65 -18.42
C ARG A 261 -0.25 20.95 -17.37
N SER A 262 0.06 20.86 -16.08
CA SER A 262 -0.92 21.00 -14.98
C SER A 262 -1.71 22.31 -14.91
N GLU A 263 -1.33 23.36 -15.65
CA GLU A 263 -2.16 24.58 -15.82
C GLU A 263 -3.32 24.42 -16.82
N SER A 264 -3.18 23.51 -17.78
CA SER A 264 -4.09 23.38 -18.93
C SER A 264 -4.69 21.98 -19.08
N ARG A 265 -4.08 20.95 -18.47
CA ARG A 265 -4.49 19.55 -18.55
C ARG A 265 -4.85 19.04 -17.14
N HIS A 266 -6.13 18.77 -16.93
CA HIS A 266 -6.67 18.26 -15.66
C HIS A 266 -7.41 16.93 -15.86
N PRO A 267 -6.70 15.85 -16.23
CA PRO A 267 -7.32 14.54 -16.43
C PRO A 267 -8.05 14.14 -15.14
N TYR A 268 -9.30 13.70 -15.29
CA TYR A 268 -10.16 13.27 -14.17
C TYR A 268 -10.38 14.35 -13.09
N MET A 269 -10.26 15.65 -13.45
CA MET A 269 -10.37 16.81 -12.54
C MET A 269 -9.28 16.85 -11.46
N PHE A 270 -8.19 16.12 -11.62
CA PHE A 270 -7.01 16.30 -10.77
C PHE A 270 -6.28 17.56 -11.22
N PHE A 271 -6.19 18.53 -10.32
CA PHE A 271 -5.32 19.70 -10.45
C PHE A 271 -4.01 19.38 -9.72
N MET A 272 -2.88 19.44 -10.42
CA MET A 272 -1.57 19.05 -9.87
C MET A 272 -0.87 20.26 -9.24
N GLY A 273 -1.30 20.60 -8.02
CA GLY A 273 -0.75 21.69 -7.22
C GLY A 273 -1.17 23.09 -7.70
N THR A 274 -1.11 24.07 -6.81
CA THR A 274 -1.34 25.49 -7.14
C THR A 274 -0.13 26.38 -6.79
N ASP A 275 0.87 25.82 -6.12
CA ASP A 275 1.92 26.52 -5.38
C ASP A 275 3.34 25.99 -5.63
N PHE A 276 3.50 24.87 -6.36
CA PHE A 276 4.80 24.25 -6.70
C PHE A 276 5.28 24.58 -8.13
N ARG A 277 4.78 25.67 -8.73
CA ARG A 277 5.22 26.19 -10.03
C ARG A 277 6.03 27.48 -9.86
#